data_AF-A0A9D6V8Y4-F1
#
_entry.id   AF-A0A9D6V8Y4-F1
#
_cell.length_a   1.000
_cell.length_b   1.000
_cell.length_c   1.000
_cell.angle_alpha   90.00
_cell.angle_beta   90.00
_cell.angle_gamma   90.00
#
_symmetry.space_group_name_H-M   'P 1'
#
loop_
_entity.id
_entity.type
_entity.pdbx_description
1 polymer ?
#
loop_
_entity_poly.entity_id
_entity_poly.type
_entity_poly.pdbx_seq_one_letter_code
_entity_poly.pdbx_strand_id
1 'polypeptide(L)' 'MEKNTLESTNRLLKVIVALLLRRREPDTLTLRQQIEVLNDLGLKPLEIGEILGRSNIYINKELSKLRKTRKQKGKI' A
#
# COMPACT_ATOMS: atom_id res chain seq x y z
N MET A 1 -18.44 3.39 21.88
CA MET A 1 -18.20 4.54 20.99
C MET A 1 -16.74 4.65 20.56
N GLU A 2 -15.76 4.50 21.47
CA GLU A 2 -14.32 4.68 21.16
C GLU A 2 -13.75 3.81 20.02
N LYS A 3 -14.18 2.54 19.89
CA LYS A 3 -13.72 1.67 18.78
C LYS A 3 -14.02 2.24 17.40
N ASN A 4 -15.20 2.82 17.22
CA ASN A 4 -15.59 3.43 15.94
C ASN A 4 -14.74 4.66 15.63
N THR A 5 -14.36 5.42 16.67
CA THR A 5 -13.49 6.61 16.52
C THR A 5 -12.08 6.20 16.13
N LEU A 6 -11.49 5.21 16.80
CA LEU A 6 -10.15 4.72 16.49
C LEU A 6 -10.06 4.12 15.07
N GLU A 7 -11.08 3.36 14.66
CA GLU A 7 -11.15 2.78 13.32
C GLU A 7 -11.27 3.88 12.25
N SER A 8 -12.09 4.90 12.52
CA SER A 8 -12.25 6.07 11.64
C SER A 8 -10.96 6.88 11.54
N THR A 9 -10.26 7.11 12.65
CA THR A 9 -8.96 7.80 12.68
C THR A 9 -7.91 7.03 11.88
N ASN A 10 -7.80 5.72 12.08
CA ASN A 10 -6.85 4.88 11.32
C ASN A 10 -7.16 4.92 9.83
N ARG A 11 -8.43 4.90 9.44
CA ARG A 11 -8.84 5.03 8.03
C ARG A 11 -8.44 6.39 7.44
N LEU A 12 -8.67 7.48 8.17
CA LEU A 12 -8.28 8.82 7.73
C LEU A 12 -6.76 8.97 7.60
N LEU A 13 -5.99 8.40 8.53
CA LEU A 13 -4.52 8.38 8.45
C LEU A 13 -4.02 7.61 7.23
N LYS A 14 -4.61 6.44 6.92
CA LYS A 14 -4.30 5.68 5.69
C LYS A 14 -4.55 6.52 4.42
N VAL A 15 -5.65 7.29 4.38
CA VAL A 15 -5.97 8.20 3.27
C VAL A 15 -4.96 9.34 3.17
N ILE A 16 -4.56 9.93 4.29
CA ILE A 16 -3.54 11.00 4.30
C ILE A 16 -2.21 10.47 3.75
N VAL A 17 -1.74 9.30 4.21
CA VAL A 17 -0.50 8.69 3.70
C VAL A 17 -0.60 8.43 2.19
N ALA A 18 -1.72 7.88 1.74
CA ALA A 18 -1.98 7.68 0.31
C ALA A 18 -1.93 8.98 -0.51
N LEU A 19 -2.51 10.07 -0.01
CA LEU A 19 -2.52 11.36 -0.67
C LEU A 19 -1.14 12.02 -0.67
N LEU A 20 -0.35 11.84 0.39
CA LEU A 20 1.03 12.31 0.47
C LEU A 20 1.94 11.55 -0.49
N LEU A 21 1.78 10.23 -0.61
CA LEU A 21 2.47 9.42 -1.63
C LEU A 21 2.13 9.87 -3.06
N ARG A 22 0.94 10.45 -3.27
CA ARG A 22 0.49 10.95 -4.56
C ARG A 22 1.00 12.37 -4.88
N ARG A 23 1.54 13.12 -3.91
CA ARG A 23 2.01 14.50 -4.06
C ARG A 23 3.52 14.61 -3.79
N ARG A 24 4.34 14.42 -4.83
CA ARG A 24 5.24 15.43 -5.44
C ARG A 24 6.35 14.77 -6.26
N GLU A 25 6.58 15.38 -7.42
CA GLU A 25 7.70 15.20 -8.36
C GLU A 25 7.86 13.84 -9.06
N PRO A 26 8.32 13.84 -10.33
CA PRO A 26 8.31 12.67 -11.21
C PRO A 26 9.16 11.47 -10.76
N ASP A 27 9.93 11.58 -9.67
CA ASP A 27 10.92 10.56 -9.25
C ASP A 27 10.65 9.87 -7.90
N THR A 28 9.51 10.08 -7.23
CA THR A 28 9.46 9.74 -5.80
C THR A 28 9.21 8.27 -5.46
N LEU A 29 8.32 7.52 -6.15
CA LEU A 29 8.21 6.06 -6.00
C LEU A 29 7.49 5.45 -7.21
N THR A 30 8.02 4.35 -7.75
CA THR A 30 7.30 3.51 -8.72
C THR A 30 6.00 2.98 -8.10
N LEU A 31 5.01 2.67 -8.93
CA LEU A 31 3.74 2.09 -8.47
C LEU A 31 3.95 0.83 -7.61
N ARG A 32 4.97 0.03 -7.92
CA ARG A 32 5.33 -1.16 -7.14
C ARG A 32 5.83 -0.82 -5.74
N GLN A 33 6.64 0.23 -5.59
CA GLN A 33 7.09 0.71 -4.30
C GLN A 33 5.94 1.33 -3.49
N GLN A 34 5.01 2.03 -4.14
CA GLN A 34 3.79 2.53 -3.46
C GLN A 34 2.94 1.38 -2.91
N ILE A 35 2.77 0.29 -3.68
CA ILE A 35 2.09 -0.93 -3.23
C ILE A 35 2.83 -1.56 -2.04
N GLU A 36 4.16 -1.60 -2.07
CA GLU A 36 4.98 -2.14 -0.99
C GLU A 36 4.81 -1.34 0.31
N VAL A 37 4.92 -0.01 0.25
CA VAL A 37 4.73 0.88 1.40
C VAL A 37 3.35 0.70 2.03
N LEU A 38 2.28 0.71 1.23
CA LEU A 38 0.93 0.56 1.75
C LEU A 38 0.69 -0.84 2.34
N ASN A 39 1.27 -1.89 1.76
CA ASN A 39 1.20 -3.23 2.32
C ASN A 39 1.98 -3.35 3.64
N ASP A 40 3.15 -2.74 3.73
CA ASP A 40 3.96 -2.74 4.95
C ASP A 40 3.29 -1.94 6.08
N LEU A 41 2.42 -0.98 5.75
CA LEU A 41 1.50 -0.30 6.69
C LEU A 41 0.26 -1.13 7.06
N GLY A 42 0.16 -2.38 6.58
CA GLY A 42 -0.91 -3.31 6.93
C GLY A 42 -2.23 -3.11 6.19
N LEU A 43 -2.25 -2.35 5.08
CA LEU A 43 -3.45 -2.24 4.24
C LEU A 43 -3.69 -3.54 3.48
N LYS A 44 -4.97 -3.92 3.37
CA LYS A 44 -5.39 -5.07 2.58
C LYS A 44 -5.32 -4.75 1.09
N PRO A 45 -5.10 -5.75 0.22
CA PRO A 45 -5.02 -5.55 -1.23
C PRO A 45 -6.19 -4.78 -1.85
N LEU A 46 -7.41 -4.98 -1.33
CA LEU A 46 -8.60 -4.24 -1.76
C LEU A 46 -8.49 -2.74 -1.44
N GLU A 47 -8.14 -2.39 -0.20
CA GLU A 47 -7.95 -1.00 0.25
C GLU A 47 -6.85 -0.29 -0.56
N ILE A 48 -5.74 -1.00 -0.84
CA ILE A 48 -4.65 -0.49 -1.68
C ILE A 48 -5.13 -0.21 -3.11
N GLY A 49 -5.96 -1.10 -3.66
CA GLY A 49 -6.53 -0.94 -4.99
C GLY A 49 -7.43 0.29 -5.10
N GLU A 50 -8.29 0.50 -4.11
CA GLU A 50 -9.16 1.68 -4.00
C GLU A 50 -8.34 2.98 -3.94
N ILE A 51 -7.25 2.98 -3.15
CA ILE A 51 -6.35 4.13 -2.99
C ILE A 51 -5.60 4.48 -4.28
N LEU A 52 -5.05 3.47 -4.96
CA LEU A 52 -4.17 3.67 -6.12
C LEU A 52 -4.93 3.66 -7.47
N GLY A 53 -6.25 3.45 -7.45
CA GLY A 53 -7.05 3.34 -8.68
C GLY A 53 -6.70 2.10 -9.50
N ARG A 54 -6.47 0.95 -8.84
CA ARG A 54 -6.08 -0.32 -9.45
C ARG A 54 -6.99 -1.46 -8.99
N SER A 55 -7.11 -2.49 -9.82
CA SER A 55 -7.90 -3.67 -9.47
C SER A 55 -7.23 -4.50 -8.37
N ASN A 56 -8.02 -5.13 -7.52
CA ASN A 56 -7.54 -6.04 -6.49
C ASN A 56 -6.65 -7.17 -7.08
N ILE A 57 -6.98 -7.66 -8.27
CA ILE A 57 -6.19 -8.67 -9.00
C ILE A 57 -4.78 -8.14 -9.31
N TYR A 58 -4.68 -6.90 -9.79
CA TYR A 58 -3.39 -6.27 -10.09
C TYR A 58 -2.53 -6.13 -8.83
N ILE A 59 -3.12 -5.67 -7.72
CA ILE A 59 -2.41 -5.52 -6.44
C ILE A 59 -1.89 -6.88 -5.94
N ASN A 60 -2.73 -7.92 -5.93
CA ASN A 60 -2.31 -9.26 -5.50
C ASN A 60 -1.17 -9.83 -6.35
N LYS A 61 -1.17 -9.54 -7.66
CA LYS A 61 -0.09 -9.94 -8.57
C LYS A 61 1.23 -9.26 -8.18
N GLU A 62 1.23 -7.96 -7.91
CA GLU A 62 2.44 -7.23 -7.52
C GLU A 62 2.95 -7.65 -6.14
N LEU A 63 2.07 -7.85 -5.16
CA LEU A 63 2.44 -8.36 -3.83
C LEU A 63 3.08 -9.76 -3.90
N SER A 64 2.55 -10.62 -4.78
CA SER A 64 3.12 -11.95 -5.01
C SER A 64 4.54 -11.86 -5.59
N LYS A 65 4.79 -10.93 -6.52
CA LYS A 65 6.14 -10.67 -7.05
C LYS A 65 7.08 -10.13 -5.97
N LEU A 66 6.63 -9.20 -5.13
CA LEU A 66 7.42 -8.64 -4.02
C LEU A 66 7.87 -9.74 -3.04
N ARG A 67 6.97 -10.65 -2.64
CA ARG A 67 7.31 -11.79 -1.77
C ARG A 67 8.39 -12.69 -2.38
N LYS A 68 8.31 -12.97 -3.69
CA LYS A 68 9.34 -13.75 -4.40
C LYS A 68 10.70 -13.04 -4.39
N THR A 69 10.72 -11.73 -4.65
CA THR A 69 11.95 -10.92 -4.61
C THR A 69 12.57 -10.90 -3.21
N ARG A 70 11.77 -10.74 -2.15
CA ARG A 70 12.25 -10.80 -0.74
C ARG A 70 12.88 -12.16 -0.41
N LYS A 71 12.26 -13.27 -0.84
CA LYS A 71 12.78 -14.63 -0.64
C LYS A 71 14.12 -14.88 -1.35
N GLN A 72 14.35 -14.22 -2.49
CA GLN A 72 15.62 -14.33 -3.23
C GLN A 72 16.75 -13.51 -2.59
N LYS A 73 16.45 -12.32 -2.05
CA LYS A 73 17.44 -11.49 -1.35
C LYS A 73 17.95 -12.09 -0.03
N GLY A 74 17.11 -12.82 0.70
CA GLY A 74 17.51 -13.48 1.96
C GLY A 74 18.25 -14.81 1.79
N LYS A 75 18.62 -15.20 0.57
CA LYS A 75 19.36 -16.43 0.25
C LYS A 75 20.84 -16.16 -0.09
N ILE A 76 21.30 -14.92 0.11
CA ILE A 76 22.66 -14.46 -0.19
C ILE A 76 23.40 -14.28 1.14
#